data_AF-A0A561V2Q5-F1
#
_entry.id   AF-A0A561V2Q5-F1
#
_cell.length_a   1.000
_cell.length_b   1.000
_cell.length_c   1.000
_cell.angle_alpha   90.00
_cell.angle_beta   90.00
_cell.angle_gamma   90.00
#
_symmetry.space_group_name_H-M   'P 1'
#
loop_
_entity.id
_entity.type
_entity.pdbx_description
1 polymer ?
#
loop_
_entity_poly.entity_id
_entity_poly.type
_entity_poly.pdbx_seq_one_letter_code
_entity_poly.pdbx_strand_id
1 'polypeptide(L)'
;MLANTAAVQAVAVRPPGLTAADFWQPGQAGRLASTGPASVLVREVRGATTIRISGPDRSGNPFEVVWDRPVEVVWDRPVRGAVPVDPGIEVRATGRRLVLGVDPGTAGPR
;
A
#
# COMPACT_ATOMS: atom_id res chain seq x y z
N MET A 1 -3.02 -0.47 -17.54
CA MET A 1 -3.77 -1.14 -16.46
C MET A 1 -2.94 -2.30 -15.93
N LEU A 2 -2.85 -2.47 -14.60
CA LEU A 2 -2.09 -3.55 -13.96
C LEU A 2 -3.00 -4.68 -13.46
N ALA A 3 -4.18 -4.34 -12.94
CA ALA A 3 -5.21 -5.28 -12.54
C ALA A 3 -6.59 -4.60 -12.63
N ASN A 4 -7.63 -5.35 -12.95
CA ASN A 4 -9.02 -4.92 -12.81
C ASN A 4 -9.87 -6.16 -12.53
N THR A 5 -9.83 -6.60 -11.29
CA THR A 5 -10.51 -7.80 -10.80
C THR A 5 -11.31 -7.44 -9.55
N ALA A 6 -12.16 -8.35 -9.08
CA ALA A 6 -12.87 -8.18 -7.81
C ALA A 6 -11.92 -8.10 -6.61
N ALA A 7 -10.74 -8.72 -6.68
CA ALA A 7 -9.76 -8.72 -5.58
C ALA A 7 -8.85 -7.49 -5.59
N VAL A 8 -8.47 -7.01 -6.79
CA VAL A 8 -7.49 -5.93 -6.96
C VAL A 8 -7.81 -5.09 -8.19
N GLN A 9 -7.79 -3.76 -8.02
CA GLN A 9 -7.83 -2.78 -9.11
C GLN A 9 -6.56 -1.93 -9.07
N ALA A 10 -5.84 -1.83 -10.19
CA ALA A 10 -4.54 -1.17 -10.20
C ALA A 10 -4.15 -0.58 -11.55
N VAL A 11 -3.46 0.55 -11.49
CA VAL A 11 -2.98 1.31 -12.65
C VAL A 11 -1.55 1.78 -12.45
N ALA A 12 -0.82 1.91 -13.56
CA ALA A 12 0.49 2.55 -13.61
C ALA A 12 0.51 3.60 -14.73
N VAL A 13 1.00 4.80 -14.42
CA VAL A 13 1.06 5.97 -15.32
C VAL A 13 2.52 6.44 -15.44
N ARG A 14 3.09 6.42 -16.65
CA ARG A 14 4.55 6.51 -16.88
C ARG A 14 5.08 7.88 -17.34
N PRO A 15 4.24 8.90 -17.50
CA PRO A 15 4.46 10.12 -16.70
C PRO A 15 3.19 10.48 -15.92
N PRO A 16 3.23 10.56 -14.57
CA PRO A 16 4.36 11.03 -13.75
C PRO A 16 5.06 9.97 -12.86
N GLY A 17 5.10 8.68 -13.23
CA GLY A 17 5.75 7.64 -12.41
C GLY A 17 4.89 7.25 -11.20
N LEU A 18 3.59 7.10 -11.44
CA LEU A 18 2.59 6.81 -10.42
C LEU A 18 2.07 5.39 -10.59
N THR A 19 2.01 4.65 -9.49
CA THR A 19 1.32 3.37 -9.41
C THR A 19 0.29 3.46 -8.29
N ALA A 20 -0.96 3.13 -8.59
CA ALA A 20 -2.04 3.07 -7.61
C ALA A 20 -2.66 1.67 -7.63
N ALA A 21 -2.94 1.11 -6.47
CA ALA A 21 -3.57 -0.20 -6.32
C ALA A 21 -4.52 -0.21 -5.13
N ASP A 22 -5.77 -0.57 -5.37
CA ASP A 22 -6.76 -0.88 -4.35
C ASP A 22 -6.88 -2.39 -4.24
N PHE A 23 -6.42 -2.92 -3.11
CA PHE A 23 -6.55 -4.31 -2.71
C PHE A 23 -7.81 -4.45 -1.87
N TRP A 24 -8.84 -5.09 -2.43
CA TRP A 24 -10.06 -5.46 -1.71
C TRP A 24 -9.85 -6.76 -0.93
N GLN A 25 -8.92 -7.59 -1.40
CA GLN A 25 -8.51 -8.87 -0.82
C GLN A 25 -6.98 -9.00 -0.91
N PRO A 26 -6.36 -9.95 -0.17
CA PRO A 26 -4.94 -10.25 -0.33
C PRO A 26 -4.61 -10.53 -1.80
N GLY A 27 -3.54 -9.94 -2.33
CA GLY A 27 -3.28 -10.00 -3.76
C GLY A 27 -2.02 -9.27 -4.20
N GLN A 28 -1.80 -9.26 -5.52
CA GLN A 28 -0.65 -8.61 -6.15
C GLN A 28 -1.08 -7.82 -7.39
N ALA A 29 -0.42 -6.69 -7.62
CA ALA A 29 -0.56 -5.90 -8.84
C ALA A 29 0.76 -5.22 -9.21
N GLY A 30 1.36 -5.63 -10.33
CA GLY A 30 2.66 -5.14 -10.76
C GLY A 30 3.75 -5.45 -9.72
N ARG A 31 4.31 -4.41 -9.08
CA ARG A 31 5.34 -4.54 -8.05
C ARG A 31 4.81 -4.42 -6.62
N LEU A 32 3.49 -4.32 -6.48
CA LEU A 32 2.81 -4.22 -5.19
C LEU A 32 2.19 -5.55 -4.81
N ALA A 33 2.30 -5.91 -3.53
CA ALA A 33 1.53 -6.98 -2.91
C ALA A 33 0.98 -6.50 -1.58
N SER A 34 -0.18 -7.04 -1.19
CA SER A 34 -0.79 -6.80 0.13
C SER A 34 -1.33 -8.11 0.70
N THR A 35 -1.14 -8.34 2.00
CA THR A 35 -1.70 -9.51 2.72
C THR A 35 -3.12 -9.28 3.23
N GLY A 36 -3.69 -8.10 2.99
CA GLY A 36 -5.05 -7.72 3.40
C GLY A 36 -5.55 -6.49 2.65
N PRO A 37 -6.75 -5.98 2.98
CA PRO A 37 -7.29 -4.80 2.34
C PRO A 37 -6.40 -3.58 2.55
N ALA A 38 -6.00 -2.92 1.45
CA ALA A 38 -5.15 -1.73 1.44
C ALA A 38 -5.40 -0.91 0.17
N SER A 39 -5.44 0.42 0.28
CA SER A 39 -5.22 1.32 -0.85
C SER A 39 -3.79 1.82 -0.81
N VAL A 40 -3.05 1.66 -1.90
CA VAL A 40 -1.63 1.99 -2.00
C VAL A 40 -1.38 2.93 -3.16
N LEU A 41 -0.74 4.06 -2.88
CA LEU A 41 -0.24 5.01 -3.87
C LEU A 41 1.27 5.11 -3.79
N VAL A 42 1.94 4.71 -4.87
CA VAL A 42 3.39 4.88 -5.06
C VAL A 42 3.63 6.01 -6.04
N ARG A 43 4.45 6.97 -5.62
CA ARG A 43 4.96 8.04 -6.48
C ARG A 43 6.48 7.97 -6.53
N GLU A 44 7.00 7.69 -7.71
CA GLU A 44 8.43 7.65 -7.99
C GLU A 44 8.87 9.00 -8.57
N VAL A 45 9.71 9.73 -7.82
CA VAL A 45 10.39 10.94 -8.31
C VAL A 45 11.88 10.66 -8.41
N ARG A 46 12.65 11.55 -9.05
CA ARG A 46 14.11 11.36 -9.21
C ARG A 46 14.78 11.20 -7.84
N GLY A 47 15.23 9.98 -7.54
CA GLY A 47 15.98 9.64 -6.33
C GLY A 47 15.14 9.34 -5.09
N ALA A 48 13.82 9.50 -5.11
CA ALA A 48 12.95 9.22 -3.96
C ALA A 48 11.65 8.55 -4.39
N THR A 49 11.13 7.67 -3.53
CA THR A 49 9.83 7.03 -3.72
C THR A 49 9.00 7.31 -2.48
N THR A 50 7.81 7.88 -2.68
CA THR A 50 6.83 8.05 -1.61
C THR A 50 5.76 6.99 -1.75
N ILE A 51 5.49 6.27 -0.67
CA ILE A 51 4.40 5.29 -0.59
C ILE A 51 3.40 5.83 0.41
N ARG A 52 2.13 5.90 0.01
CA ARG A 52 0.99 6.18 0.89
C ARG A 52 0.12 4.96 0.96
N ILE A 53 -0.34 4.63 2.16
CA ILE A 53 -1.15 3.45 2.43
C ILE A 53 -2.33 3.88 3.28
N SER A 54 -3.52 3.39 2.97
CA SER A 54 -4.70 3.54 3.81
C SER A 54 -5.54 2.28 3.80
N GLY A 55 -6.40 2.15 4.81
CA GLY A 55 -7.53 1.24 4.75
C GLY A 55 -8.49 1.62 3.62
N PRO A 56 -8.87 0.71 2.71
CA PRO A 56 -9.61 1.10 1.51
C PRO A 56 -11.13 1.24 1.69
N ASP A 57 -11.71 1.06 2.88
CA ASP A 57 -13.18 1.17 2.97
C ASP A 57 -13.65 2.59 3.31
N ARG A 58 -14.41 3.17 2.38
CA ARG A 58 -15.11 4.45 2.44
C ARG A 58 -16.56 4.28 1.95
N SER A 59 -17.18 3.10 2.14
CA SER A 59 -18.49 2.72 1.56
C SER A 59 -19.68 3.56 2.02
N GLY A 60 -19.48 4.62 2.81
CA GLY A 60 -20.51 5.59 3.20
C GLY A 60 -21.53 5.06 4.21
N ASN A 61 -21.63 3.75 4.36
CA ASN A 61 -22.28 3.10 5.49
C ASN A 61 -21.35 3.16 6.71
N PRO A 62 -21.88 3.22 7.94
CA PRO A 62 -21.08 2.92 9.12
C PRO A 62 -20.69 1.43 9.05
N PHE A 63 -19.39 1.15 8.94
CA PHE A 63 -18.83 -0.19 9.12
C PHE A 63 -17.47 -0.04 9.82
N GLU A 64 -17.06 -1.09 10.51
CA GLU A 64 -15.79 -1.17 11.20
C GLU A 64 -14.85 -2.07 10.37
N VAL A 65 -13.69 -1.54 9.96
CA VAL A 65 -12.60 -2.38 9.48
C VAL A 65 -11.65 -2.57 10.65
N VAL A 66 -11.71 -3.74 11.27
CA VAL A 66 -10.78 -4.16 12.30
C VAL A 66 -9.70 -5.00 11.64
N TRP A 67 -8.45 -4.56 11.74
CA TRP A 67 -7.31 -5.42 11.44
C TRP A 67 -6.89 -6.15 12.72
N ASP A 68 -7.31 -7.41 12.85
CA ASP A 68 -6.88 -8.27 13.97
C ASP A 68 -5.38 -8.56 13.93
N ARG A 69 -4.73 -8.30 12.77
CA ARG A 69 -3.29 -8.44 12.55
C ARG A 69 -2.77 -7.36 11.60
N PRO A 70 -1.50 -6.94 11.73
CA PRO A 70 -0.88 -6.00 10.80
C PRO A 70 -0.95 -6.51 9.35
N VAL A 71 -1.24 -5.60 8.42
CA VAL A 71 -1.16 -5.89 6.97
C VAL A 71 0.27 -5.71 6.50
N GLU A 72 0.77 -6.65 5.72
CA GLU A 72 2.06 -6.50 5.06
C GLU A 72 1.87 -5.97 3.64
N VAL A 73 2.53 -4.85 3.35
CA VAL A 73 2.63 -4.29 2.00
C VAL A 73 4.05 -4.43 1.49
N VAL A 74 4.19 -5.01 0.29
CA VAL A 74 5.49 -5.26 -0.34
C VAL A 74 5.63 -4.39 -1.58
N TRP A 75 6.77 -3.70 -1.68
CA TRP A 75 7.22 -3.02 -2.90
C TRP A 75 8.46 -3.71 -3.44
N ASP A 76 8.28 -4.39 -4.58
CA ASP A 76 9.32 -5.21 -5.21
C ASP A 76 10.27 -4.37 -6.08
N ARG A 77 10.93 -3.38 -5.45
CA ARG A 77 12.11 -2.67 -5.99
C ARG A 77 13.17 -2.50 -4.90
N PRO A 78 14.44 -2.34 -5.30
CA PRO A 78 15.49 -2.05 -4.36
C PRO A 78 15.26 -0.73 -3.61
N VAL A 79 15.40 -0.76 -2.29
CA VAL A 79 15.27 0.40 -1.40
C VAL A 79 16.44 0.38 -0.42
N ARG A 80 17.26 1.44 -0.41
CA ARG A 80 18.42 1.56 0.49
C ARG A 80 18.05 1.92 1.93
N GLY A 81 16.96 2.67 2.09
CA GLY A 81 16.44 3.10 3.38
C GLY A 81 15.00 3.58 3.22
N ALA A 82 14.23 3.43 4.27
CA ALA A 82 12.85 3.90 4.36
C ALA A 82 12.67 4.62 5.69
N VAL A 83 11.97 5.75 5.65
CA VAL A 83 11.66 6.56 6.83
C VAL A 83 10.14 6.52 6.99
N PRO A 84 9.60 5.82 8.01
CA PRO A 84 8.18 5.88 8.30
C PRO A 84 7.83 7.29 8.81
N VAL A 85 6.73 7.84 8.31
CA VAL A 85 6.23 9.17 8.70
C VAL A 85 5.01 9.06 9.62
N ASP A 86 4.39 7.88 9.68
CA ASP A 86 3.20 7.58 10.47
C ASP A 86 3.54 6.47 11.50
N PRO A 87 3.13 6.60 12.77
CA PRO A 87 3.38 5.58 13.81
C PRO A 87 2.75 4.21 13.50
N GLY A 88 1.74 4.16 12.63
CA GLY A 88 1.13 2.93 12.12
C GLY A 88 1.96 2.20 11.06
N ILE A 89 3.13 2.72 10.68
CA ILE A 89 4.00 2.12 9.65
C ILE A 89 5.29 1.59 10.29
N GLU A 90 5.48 0.27 10.18
CA GLU A 90 6.69 -0.43 10.58
C GLU A 90 7.51 -0.83 9.35
N VAL A 91 8.78 -0.45 9.27
CA VAL A 91 9.69 -0.93 8.21
C VAL A 91 10.26 -2.28 8.62
N ARG A 92 9.74 -3.37 8.04
CA ARG A 92 10.15 -4.75 8.37
C ARG A 92 11.38 -5.23 7.61
N ALA A 93 11.52 -4.79 6.36
CA ALA A 93 12.71 -5.11 5.54
C ALA A 93 12.96 -4.06 4.46
N THR A 94 14.24 -3.83 4.15
CA THR A 94 14.73 -3.05 3.01
C THR A 94 15.78 -3.88 2.24
N GLY A 95 16.43 -3.30 1.22
CA GLY A 95 17.41 -3.99 0.39
C GLY A 95 16.83 -4.33 -0.98
N ARG A 96 16.55 -5.61 -1.24
CA ARG A 96 16.03 -6.08 -2.55
C ARG A 96 14.57 -5.71 -2.80
N ARG A 97 13.79 -5.66 -1.73
CA ARG A 97 12.38 -5.25 -1.69
C ARG A 97 12.12 -4.53 -0.38
N LEU A 98 11.13 -3.64 -0.37
CA LEU A 98 10.63 -3.01 0.86
C LEU A 98 9.43 -3.82 1.37
N VAL A 99 9.44 -4.15 2.66
CA VAL A 99 8.30 -4.78 3.36
C VAL A 99 7.88 -3.86 4.50
N LEU A 100 6.60 -3.51 4.51
CA LEU A 100 5.99 -2.62 5.50
C LEU A 100 4.94 -3.39 6.29
N GLY A 101 5.02 -3.35 7.61
CA GLY A 101 3.89 -3.66 8.48
C GLY A 101 3.02 -2.42 8.62
N VAL A 102 1.71 -2.57 8.45
CA VAL A 102 0.75 -1.47 8.50
C VAL A 102 -0.29 -1.79 9.57
N ASP A 103 -0.29 -0.97 10.60
CA ASP A 103 -1.36 -0.84 11.60
C ASP A 103 -2.05 0.51 11.37
N PRO A 104 -3.14 0.54 10.61
CA PRO A 104 -3.83 1.79 10.29
C PRO A 104 -4.70 2.31 11.46
N GLY A 105 -4.80 1.56 12.57
CA GLY A 105 -5.75 1.86 13.64
C GLY A 105 -7.22 1.77 13.20
N THR A 106 -8.13 2.25 14.05
CA THR A 106 -9.59 2.25 13.79
C THR A 106 -10.10 3.56 13.15
N ALA A 107 -9.27 4.59 13.09
CA ALA A 107 -9.60 5.87 12.46
C ALA A 107 -8.95 5.90 11.06
N GLY A 108 -9.74 6.09 10.01
CA GLY A 108 -9.19 6.37 8.68
C GLY A 108 -8.23 7.58 8.73
N PRO A 109 -7.27 7.70 7.78
CA PRO A 109 -6.26 8.77 7.82
C PRO A 109 -6.93 10.15 7.94
N ARG A 110 -6.42 10.97 8.86
CA ARG A 110 -6.81 12.37 9.05
C ARG A 110 -6.30 13.25 7.91
#